data_AF-A0A9X3PIA7-F1
#
_entry.id   AF-A0A9X3PIA7-F1
#
_cell.length_a   1.000
_cell.length_b   1.000
_cell.length_c   1.000
_cell.angle_alpha   90.00
_cell.angle_beta   90.00
_cell.angle_gamma   90.00
#
_symmetry.space_group_name_H-M   'P 1'
#
loop_
_entity.id
_entity.type
_entity.pdbx_description
1 polymer ?
#
loop_
_entity_poly.entity_id
_entity_poly.type
_entity_poly.pdbx_seq_one_letter_code
_entity_poly.pdbx_strand_id
1 'polypeptide(L)'
;MTRVFDSEFVRQLGADIEAKVVPILESTDQYLQVMSEIDRGLYTTVTLPMAAAYSIATSTVTESMAGAAECFREVNAALDACAQDMDDTDEACATAFGANG
;
A
#
# COMPACT_ATOMS: atom_id res chain seq x y z
N MET A 1 -4.60 22.59 -23.95
CA MET A 1 -5.07 22.41 -22.56
C MET A 1 -4.44 21.12 -22.09
N THR A 2 -3.34 21.19 -21.33
CA THR A 2 -2.67 20.00 -20.80
C THR A 2 -3.64 19.36 -19.81
N ARG A 3 -4.13 18.14 -20.07
CA ARG A 3 -4.93 17.41 -19.07
C ARG A 3 -4.03 17.28 -17.84
N VAL A 4 -4.47 17.86 -16.71
CA VAL A 4 -3.74 17.80 -15.43
C VAL A 4 -3.88 16.40 -14.79
N PHE A 5 -4.79 15.59 -15.32
CA PHE A 5 -5.14 14.24 -14.86
C PHE A 5 -5.52 13.43 -16.10
N ASP A 6 -4.64 12.57 -16.57
CA ASP A 6 -4.89 11.59 -17.63
C ASP A 6 -4.55 10.17 -17.13
N SER A 7 -4.88 9.14 -17.92
CA SER A 7 -4.66 7.74 -17.55
C SER A 7 -3.19 7.44 -17.29
N GLU A 8 -2.28 8.07 -18.04
CA GLU A 8 -0.83 7.95 -17.84
C GLU A 8 -0.40 8.51 -16.48
N PHE A 9 -0.89 9.69 -16.08
CA PHE A 9 -0.66 10.26 -14.76
C PHE A 9 -1.17 9.34 -13.63
N VAL A 10 -2.36 8.75 -13.79
CA VAL A 10 -2.96 7.85 -12.78
C VAL A 10 -2.16 6.55 -12.66
N ARG A 11 -1.74 5.95 -13.78
CA ARG A 11 -0.87 4.76 -13.78
C ARG A 11 0.49 5.06 -13.15
N GLN A 12 1.06 6.23 -13.43
CA GLN A 12 2.33 6.66 -12.83
C GLN A 12 2.23 6.85 -11.32
N LEU A 13 1.09 7.32 -10.79
CA LEU A 13 0.87 7.43 -9.36
C LEU A 13 0.88 6.05 -8.68
N GLY A 14 0.23 5.04 -9.28
CA GLY A 14 0.27 3.66 -8.81
C GLY A 14 1.69 3.09 -8.80
N ALA A 15 2.42 3.26 -9.90
CA ALA A 15 3.82 2.83 -10.02
C ALA A 15 4.74 3.53 -8.99
N ASP A 16 4.53 4.82 -8.72
CA ASP A 16 5.29 5.57 -7.73
C ASP A 16 5.01 5.10 -6.30
N ILE A 17 3.76 4.74 -5.98
CA ILE A 17 3.39 4.14 -4.68
C ILE A 17 4.09 2.78 -4.54
N GLU A 18 4.07 1.95 -5.57
CA GLU A 18 4.74 0.65 -5.54
C GLU A 18 6.26 0.80 -5.38
N ALA A 19 6.89 1.71 -6.13
CA ALA A 19 8.35 1.90 -6.07
C ALA A 19 8.85 2.55 -4.78
N LYS A 20 8.02 3.36 -4.10
CA LYS A 20 8.47 4.15 -2.93
C LYS A 20 7.91 3.65 -1.61
N VAL A 21 6.68 3.15 -1.56
CA VAL A 21 5.99 2.78 -0.32
C VAL A 21 6.18 1.30 0.01
N VAL A 22 6.07 0.41 -0.98
CA VAL A 22 6.21 -1.05 -0.76
C VAL A 22 7.59 -1.40 -0.19
N PRO A 23 8.72 -0.87 -0.69
CA PRO A 23 10.03 -1.17 -0.11
C PRO A 23 10.18 -0.71 1.34
N ILE A 24 9.51 0.37 1.74
CA ILE A 24 9.53 0.84 3.12
C ILE A 24 8.79 -0.17 4.02
N LEU A 25 7.63 -0.65 3.58
CA LEU A 25 6.86 -1.66 4.30
C LEU A 25 7.62 -2.98 4.41
N GLU A 26 8.24 -3.45 3.33
CA GLU A 26 9.09 -4.66 3.34
C GLU A 26 10.34 -4.51 4.20
N SER A 27 10.98 -3.34 4.20
CA SER A 27 12.12 -3.07 5.09
C SER A 27 11.71 -3.06 6.56
N THR A 28 10.44 -2.75 6.84
CA THR A 28 9.92 -2.70 8.21
C THR A 28 9.68 -4.10 8.79
N ASP A 29 9.41 -5.10 7.94
CA ASP A 29 9.25 -6.51 8.33
C ASP A 29 10.48 -7.07 9.08
N GLN A 30 11.67 -6.63 8.67
CA GLN A 30 12.94 -6.99 9.32
C GLN A 30 12.98 -6.54 10.79
N TYR A 31 12.40 -5.38 11.10
CA TYR A 31 12.31 -4.86 12.47
C TYR A 31 11.21 -5.57 13.28
N LEU A 32 10.10 -5.97 12.65
CA LEU A 32 9.03 -6.74 13.31
C LEU A 32 9.53 -8.10 13.80
N GLN A 33 10.39 -8.74 13.01
CA GLN A 33 11.00 -10.02 13.37
C GLN A 33 11.93 -9.86 14.58
N VAL A 34 12.78 -8.83 14.58
CA VAL A 34 13.67 -8.49 15.71
C VAL A 34 12.86 -8.16 16.97
N MET A 35 11.76 -7.42 16.86
CA MET A 35 10.88 -7.13 17.99
C MET A 35 10.23 -8.40 18.55
N SER A 36 9.80 -9.33 17.69
CA SER A 36 9.23 -10.62 18.10
C SER A 36 10.24 -11.55 18.79
N GLU A 37 11.54 -11.44 18.47
CA GLU A 37 12.58 -12.22 19.15
C GLU A 37 12.85 -11.71 20.58
N ILE A 38 12.72 -10.41 20.80
CA ILE A 38 12.92 -9.76 22.11
C ILE A 38 11.84 -10.20 23.12
N ASP A 39 10.63 -10.51 22.65
CA ASP A 39 9.48 -10.95 23.46
C ASP A 39 9.84 -12.10 24.42
N ARG A 40 10.55 -13.12 23.93
CA ARG A 40 10.97 -14.28 24.76
C ARG A 40 11.99 -13.91 25.84
N GLY A 41 12.87 -12.95 25.57
CA GLY A 41 13.89 -12.49 26.52
C GLY A 41 13.29 -11.63 27.64
N LEU A 42 12.25 -10.85 27.34
CA LEU A 42 11.63 -9.92 28.28
C LEU A 42 10.96 -10.64 29.46
N TYR A 43 10.34 -11.81 29.26
CA TYR A 43 9.75 -12.59 30.34
C TYR A 43 10.73 -13.05 31.42
N THR A 44 12.04 -12.98 31.15
CA THR A 44 13.11 -13.32 32.11
C THR A 44 13.88 -12.11 32.64
N THR A 45 13.69 -10.93 32.03
CA THR A 45 14.52 -9.74 32.28
C THR A 45 13.73 -8.60 32.93
N VAL A 46 12.42 -8.54 32.71
CA VAL A 46 11.55 -7.47 33.22
C VAL A 46 10.34 -8.05 33.96
N THR A 47 9.54 -7.19 34.58
CA THR A 47 8.32 -7.62 35.26
C THR A 47 7.31 -8.16 34.24
N LEU A 48 6.54 -9.16 34.65
CA LEU A 48 5.53 -9.81 33.81
C LEU A 48 4.58 -8.82 33.08
N PRO A 49 4.06 -7.77 33.74
CA PRO A 49 3.19 -6.78 33.08
C PRO A 49 3.91 -5.98 31.99
N MET A 50 5.21 -5.73 32.15
CA MET A 50 6.00 -4.96 31.20
C MET A 50 6.33 -5.79 29.96
N ALA A 51 6.63 -7.08 30.15
CA ALA A 51 6.76 -8.03 29.05
C ALA A 51 5.44 -8.15 28.26
N ALA A 52 4.31 -8.30 28.96
CA ALA A 52 3.00 -8.39 28.32
C ALA A 52 2.61 -7.12 27.53
N ALA A 53 2.91 -5.94 28.06
CA ALA A 53 2.68 -4.67 27.36
C ALA A 53 3.52 -4.56 26.07
N TYR A 54 4.77 -5.04 26.11
CA TYR A 54 5.64 -5.08 24.92
C TYR A 54 5.11 -6.06 23.88
N SER A 55 4.65 -7.25 24.27
CA SER A 55 4.07 -8.22 23.33
C SER A 55 2.82 -7.66 22.65
N ILE A 56 1.94 -6.97 23.38
CA ILE A 56 0.73 -6.33 22.83
C ILE A 56 1.10 -5.19 21.86
N ALA A 57 2.08 -4.35 22.23
CA ALA A 57 2.53 -3.27 21.36
C ALA A 57 3.13 -3.83 20.05
N THR A 58 3.95 -4.86 20.16
CA THR A 58 4.58 -5.53 19.00
C THR A 58 3.53 -6.16 18.09
N SER A 59 2.55 -6.89 18.65
CA SER A 59 1.47 -7.49 17.86
C SER A 59 0.64 -6.43 17.11
N THR A 60 0.31 -5.33 17.79
CA THR A 60 -0.47 -4.23 17.20
C THR A 60 0.26 -3.58 16.04
N VAL A 61 1.57 -3.36 16.16
CA VAL A 61 2.38 -2.78 15.08
C VAL A 61 2.49 -3.74 13.91
N THR A 62 2.72 -5.04 14.17
CA THR A 62 2.77 -6.07 13.12
C THR A 62 1.45 -6.13 12.31
N GLU A 63 0.32 -6.17 13.00
CA GLU A 63 -1.00 -6.23 12.36
C GLU A 63 -1.30 -4.95 11.56
N SER A 64 -0.98 -3.78 12.12
CA SER A 64 -1.16 -2.49 11.44
C SER A 64 -0.31 -2.36 10.18
N MET A 65 0.93 -2.87 10.21
CA MET A 65 1.85 -2.85 9.06
C MET A 65 1.37 -3.79 7.94
N ALA A 66 0.90 -4.99 8.29
CA ALA A 66 0.31 -5.92 7.33
C ALA A 66 -0.92 -5.32 6.66
N GLY A 67 -1.83 -4.73 7.44
CA GLY A 67 -3.03 -4.06 6.91
C GLY A 67 -2.71 -2.83 6.04
N ALA A 68 -1.68 -2.06 6.37
CA ALA A 68 -1.24 -0.94 5.55
C ALA A 68 -0.75 -1.40 4.17
N ALA A 69 0.05 -2.47 4.11
CA ALA A 69 0.54 -3.01 2.85
C ALA A 69 -0.59 -3.52 1.94
N GLU A 70 -1.58 -4.19 2.52
CA GLU A 70 -2.78 -4.62 1.79
C GLU A 70 -3.56 -3.43 1.23
N CYS A 71 -3.80 -2.40 2.06
CA CYS A 71 -4.49 -1.19 1.63
C CYS A 71 -3.79 -0.48 0.47
N PHE A 72 -2.45 -0.41 0.46
CA PHE A 72 -1.71 0.18 -0.66
C PHE A 72 -1.80 -0.64 -1.95
N ARG A 73 -1.89 -1.97 -1.86
CA ARG A 73 -2.13 -2.81 -3.04
C ARG A 73 -3.54 -2.60 -3.60
N GLU A 74 -4.54 -2.51 -2.73
CA GLU A 74 -5.92 -2.22 -3.14
C GLU A 74 -6.04 -0.84 -3.80
N VAL A 75 -5.38 0.18 -3.23
CA VAL A 75 -5.32 1.53 -3.83
C VAL A 75 -4.69 1.47 -5.21
N ASN A 76 -3.59 0.74 -5.39
CA ASN A 76 -2.94 0.62 -6.70
C ASN A 76 -3.85 -0.07 -7.73
N ALA A 77 -4.53 -1.15 -7.34
CA ALA A 77 -5.51 -1.82 -8.19
C ALA A 77 -6.68 -0.89 -8.57
N ALA A 78 -7.17 -0.07 -7.63
CA ALA A 78 -8.21 0.92 -7.90
C ALA A 78 -7.73 2.03 -8.84
N LEU A 79 -6.47 2.47 -8.73
CA LEU A 79 -5.88 3.47 -9.64
C LEU A 79 -5.76 2.92 -11.07
N ASP A 80 -5.30 1.69 -11.25
CA ASP A 80 -5.19 1.08 -12.58
C ASP A 80 -6.58 0.86 -13.21
N ALA A 81 -7.57 0.43 -12.42
CA ALA A 81 -8.96 0.33 -12.87
C ALA A 81 -9.52 1.70 -13.29
N CYS A 82 -9.28 2.77 -12.52
CA CYS A 82 -9.67 4.12 -12.91
C CYS A 82 -9.00 4.58 -14.20
N ALA A 83 -7.71 4.28 -14.39
CA ALA A 83 -7.01 4.63 -15.63
C ALA A 83 -7.61 3.89 -16.84
N GLN A 84 -7.98 2.63 -16.66
CA GLN A 84 -8.65 1.83 -17.69
C GLN A 84 -10.02 2.41 -18.04
N ASP A 85 -10.85 2.77 -17.05
CA ASP A 85 -12.15 3.39 -17.28
C ASP A 85 -12.03 4.72 -18.07
N MET A 86 -10.95 5.48 -17.85
CA MET A 86 -10.66 6.70 -18.60
C MET A 86 -10.32 6.40 -20.06
N ASP A 87 -9.47 5.40 -20.31
CA ASP A 87 -9.10 4.97 -21.65
C ASP A 87 -10.32 4.46 -22.43
N ASP A 88 -11.15 3.61 -21.80
CA ASP A 88 -12.37 3.05 -22.38
C ASP A 88 -13.41 4.16 -22.70
N THR A 89 -13.53 5.17 -21.84
CA THR A 89 -14.42 6.31 -22.06
C THR A 89 -13.94 7.19 -23.20
N ASP A 90 -12.63 7.46 -23.29
CA ASP A 90 -12.05 8.22 -24.39
C ASP A 90 -12.20 7.48 -25.72
N GLU A 91 -12.02 6.15 -25.76
CA GLU A 91 -12.25 5.32 -26.93
C GLU A 91 -13.74 5.30 -27.36
N ALA A 92 -14.66 5.19 -26.39
CA ALA A 92 -16.09 5.25 -26.65
C ALA A 92 -16.51 6.61 -27.23
N CYS A 93 -15.96 7.71 -26.69
CA CYS A 93 -16.17 9.05 -27.23
C CYS A 93 -15.58 9.20 -28.64
N ALA A 94 -14.36 8.73 -28.88
CA ALA A 94 -13.72 8.77 -30.18
C ALA A 94 -14.52 7.99 -31.23
N THR A 95 -15.09 6.84 -30.85
CA THR A 95 -15.96 6.04 -31.71
C THR A 95 -17.28 6.75 -32.00
N ALA A 96 -17.93 7.31 -30.97
CA ALA A 96 -19.22 8.00 -31.11
C ALA A 96 -19.14 9.28 -31.95
N PHE A 97 -18.03 10.03 -31.86
CA PHE A 97 -17.84 11.30 -32.58
C PHE A 97 -16.99 11.17 -33.86
N GLY A 98 -16.18 10.12 -34.01
CA GLY A 98 -15.30 9.89 -35.15
C GLY A 98 -15.88 8.98 -36.25
N ALA A 99 -16.94 8.22 -35.97
CA ALA A 99 -17.57 7.32 -36.95
C ALA A 99 -18.53 8.00 -37.95
N ASN A 100 -18.52 9.33 -38.06
CA ASN A 100 -19.25 10.10 -39.08
C ASN A 100 -18.29 10.94 -39.95
N GLY A 101 -17.35 10.27 -40.60
CA GLY A 101 -16.50 10.82 -41.67
C GLY A 101 -16.36 9.81 -42.79
#